data_AF-W3VNA2-F1
#
_entry.id   AF-W3VNA2-F1
#
_cell.length_a   1.000
_cell.length_b   1.000
_cell.length_c   1.000
_cell.angle_alpha   90.00
_cell.angle_beta   90.00
_cell.angle_gamma   90.00
#
_symmetry.space_group_name_H-M   'P 1'
#
loop_
_entity.id
_entity.type
_entity.pdbx_description
1 polymer ?
#
loop_
_entity_poly.entity_id
_entity_poly.type
_entity_poly.pdbx_seq_one_letter_code
_entity_poly.pdbx_strand_id
1 'polypeptide(L)'
;MSVPRRTQSGPRCALFARTRQPKWCQRSKWIAEKDSPSACTATRAASTPTTICNRSNENKMANAHVQSALNRFFDASKFAVVGASKDATKFGNKVLKWYQAHELDVTPIHPKEAEIEGLASQPDVARFLDAAGTSADKIAISVVTPPKISLTVVQTGLQDQGISTFWLQPGAEDAELVKWVQAQPASIQERVIYGGPCILVSGRQLAADKGKL
;
A
#
# COMPACT_ATOMS: atom_id res chain seq x y z
N MET A 1 -31.39 -40.58 -43.25
CA MET A 1 -31.10 -40.31 -41.83
C MET A 1 -29.86 -39.43 -41.79
N SER A 2 -30.04 -38.11 -41.62
CA SER A 2 -28.98 -37.12 -41.73
C SER A 2 -28.66 -36.55 -40.35
N VAL A 3 -27.41 -36.67 -39.91
CA VAL A 3 -26.92 -36.16 -38.62
C VAL A 3 -26.55 -34.66 -38.77
N PRO A 4 -26.98 -33.76 -37.87
CA PRO A 4 -26.56 -32.35 -37.93
C PRO A 4 -25.19 -32.13 -37.28
N ARG A 5 -24.34 -31.32 -37.93
CA ARG A 5 -23.06 -30.84 -37.42
C ARG A 5 -23.28 -29.82 -36.29
N ARG A 6 -22.66 -30.06 -35.13
CA ARG A 6 -22.49 -29.04 -34.08
C ARG A 6 -21.47 -27.99 -34.52
N THR A 7 -21.88 -26.74 -34.60
CA THR A 7 -20.98 -25.58 -34.64
C THR A 7 -20.53 -25.27 -33.20
N GLN A 8 -19.23 -25.38 -32.92
CA GLN A 8 -18.65 -24.92 -31.67
C GLN A 8 -18.46 -23.40 -31.73
N SER A 9 -19.17 -22.66 -30.89
CA SER A 9 -18.90 -21.24 -30.64
C SER A 9 -17.81 -21.12 -29.56
N GLY A 10 -16.61 -20.70 -29.96
CA GLY A 10 -15.53 -20.38 -29.02
C GLY A 10 -15.84 -19.16 -28.14
N PRO A 11 -15.15 -19.00 -27.00
CA PRO A 11 -15.43 -17.91 -26.07
C PRO A 11 -14.98 -16.56 -26.64
N ARG A 12 -15.88 -15.58 -26.61
CA ARG A 12 -15.59 -14.18 -26.92
C ARG A 12 -14.58 -13.64 -25.90
N CYS A 13 -13.41 -13.25 -26.39
CA CYS A 13 -12.42 -12.48 -25.64
C CYS A 13 -13.08 -11.14 -25.25
N ALA A 14 -13.37 -10.94 -23.97
CA ALA A 14 -13.88 -9.68 -23.46
C ALA A 14 -12.75 -8.63 -23.50
N LEU A 15 -12.89 -7.61 -24.36
CA LEU A 15 -12.06 -6.42 -24.32
C LEU A 15 -12.26 -5.71 -22.98
N PHE A 16 -11.29 -5.84 -22.07
CA PHE A 16 -11.25 -5.03 -20.86
C PHE A 16 -10.99 -3.57 -21.26
N ALA A 17 -11.96 -2.71 -20.97
CA ALA A 17 -11.79 -1.27 -21.05
C ALA A 17 -10.62 -0.85 -20.13
N ARG A 18 -9.64 -0.13 -20.69
CA ARG A 18 -8.59 0.54 -19.92
C ARG A 18 -9.26 1.54 -18.98
N THR A 19 -9.48 1.16 -17.73
CA THR A 19 -9.95 2.08 -16.69
C THR A 19 -8.89 3.15 -16.50
N ARG A 20 -9.24 4.41 -16.78
CA ARG A 20 -8.38 5.55 -16.47
C ARG A 20 -8.13 5.55 -14.96
N GLN A 21 -6.86 5.56 -14.56
CA GLN A 21 -6.47 5.58 -13.15
C GLN A 21 -7.15 6.74 -12.41
N PRO A 22 -7.68 6.54 -11.19
CA PRO A 22 -8.23 7.63 -10.39
C PRO A 22 -7.15 8.68 -10.12
N LYS A 23 -7.46 9.97 -10.31
CA LYS A 23 -6.53 11.11 -10.16
C LYS A 23 -5.75 11.13 -8.83
N TRP A 24 -6.30 10.50 -7.78
CA TRP A 24 -5.64 10.37 -6.48
C TRP A 24 -4.49 9.36 -6.48
N CYS A 25 -4.60 8.21 -7.17
CA CYS A 25 -3.49 7.27 -7.32
C CYS A 25 -2.39 7.79 -8.26
N GLN A 26 -2.62 8.92 -8.95
CA GLN A 26 -1.64 9.61 -9.79
C GLN A 26 -0.88 10.73 -9.04
N ARG A 27 -1.25 11.04 -7.79
CA ARG A 27 -0.56 12.06 -6.98
C ARG A 27 0.79 11.60 -6.41
N SER A 28 1.22 10.37 -6.70
CA SER A 28 2.53 9.80 -6.34
C SER A 28 3.72 10.46 -7.08
N LYS A 29 3.71 11.79 -7.26
CA LYS A 29 4.91 12.55 -7.63
C LYS A 29 5.63 12.94 -6.34
N TRP A 30 6.33 11.99 -5.74
CA TRP A 30 7.30 12.27 -4.67
C TRP A 30 8.65 11.58 -4.91
N ILE A 31 9.03 11.46 -6.18
CA ILE A 31 10.43 11.34 -6.59
C ILE A 31 10.61 12.35 -7.73
N ALA A 32 11.46 13.35 -7.49
CA ALA A 32 11.82 14.45 -8.39
C ALA A 32 10.84 15.64 -8.47
N GLU A 33 10.89 16.53 -7.49
CA GLU A 33 11.12 17.97 -7.73
C GLU A 33 11.13 18.71 -6.39
N LYS A 34 12.31 19.23 -6.02
CA LYS A 34 12.59 20.43 -5.20
C LYS A 34 13.93 20.28 -4.49
N ASP A 35 15.00 20.47 -5.27
CA ASP A 35 16.22 21.07 -4.74
C ASP A 35 16.42 22.39 -5.51
N SER A 36 15.99 23.51 -4.91
CA SER A 36 16.41 24.85 -5.34
C SER A 36 17.87 25.04 -4.93
N PRO A 37 18.77 25.49 -5.81
CA PRO A 37 20.14 25.78 -5.41
C PRO A 37 20.17 27.13 -4.67
N SER A 38 20.31 27.09 -3.34
CA SER A 38 20.81 28.24 -2.59
C SER A 38 22.27 28.44 -2.94
N ALA A 39 22.60 29.65 -3.38
CA ALA A 39 23.93 30.06 -3.82
C ALA A 39 25.00 29.84 -2.73
N CYS A 40 26.06 29.11 -3.09
CA CYS A 40 27.35 29.19 -2.42
C CYS A 40 28.37 29.70 -3.44
N THR A 41 28.90 30.88 -3.16
CA THR A 41 30.00 31.53 -3.87
C THR A 41 31.25 30.65 -3.83
N ALA A 42 31.83 30.42 -5.01
CA ALA A 42 33.00 29.56 -5.18
C ALA A 42 34.28 30.24 -4.72
N THR A 43 34.98 29.65 -3.75
CA THR A 43 36.42 29.84 -3.54
C THR A 43 37.12 28.53 -3.89
N ARG A 44 38.07 28.60 -4.84
CA ARG A 44 38.93 27.48 -5.29
C ARG A 44 39.76 26.92 -4.14
N ALA A 45 39.71 25.60 -3.93
CA ALA A 45 40.85 24.68 -4.07
C ALA A 45 40.61 23.34 -3.33
N ALA A 46 41.30 22.30 -3.84
CA ALA A 46 41.56 20.98 -3.27
C ALA A 46 40.50 19.89 -3.46
N SER A 47 40.95 18.86 -4.18
CA SER A 47 40.33 17.58 -4.51
C SER A 47 39.91 16.78 -3.28
N THR A 48 38.62 16.44 -3.21
CA THR A 48 38.07 15.33 -2.43
C THR A 48 37.28 14.42 -3.37
N PRO A 49 37.20 13.10 -3.12
CA PRO A 49 36.44 12.20 -3.97
C PRO A 49 34.97 12.58 -3.85
N THR A 50 34.40 13.05 -4.95
CA THR A 50 32.97 13.27 -5.07
C THR A 50 32.28 11.91 -4.91
N THR A 51 31.65 11.67 -3.76
CA THR A 51 30.62 10.64 -3.65
C THR A 51 29.50 11.05 -4.60
N ILE A 52 29.55 10.54 -5.83
CA ILE A 52 28.42 10.57 -6.75
C ILE A 52 27.40 9.61 -6.12
N CYS A 53 26.44 10.15 -5.36
CA CYS A 53 25.24 9.41 -4.98
C CYS A 53 24.53 9.06 -6.29
N ASN A 54 24.72 7.82 -6.73
CA ASN A 54 24.24 7.35 -8.01
C ASN A 54 22.72 7.14 -7.88
N ARG A 55 21.95 8.18 -8.16
CA ARG A 55 20.48 8.26 -8.02
C ARG A 55 19.75 7.06 -8.64
N SER A 56 20.33 6.43 -9.66
CA SER A 56 19.83 5.20 -10.30
C SER A 56 19.92 3.95 -9.40
N ASN A 57 20.99 3.80 -8.61
CA ASN A 57 21.15 2.70 -7.66
C ASN A 57 20.25 2.89 -6.43
N GLU A 58 20.09 4.12 -5.94
CA GLU A 58 19.17 4.46 -4.84
C GLU A 58 17.71 4.13 -5.22
N ASN A 59 17.28 4.51 -6.43
CA ASN A 59 15.95 4.17 -6.95
C ASN A 59 15.74 2.65 -7.14
N LYS A 60 16.80 1.89 -7.41
CA LYS A 60 16.74 0.43 -7.55
C LYS A 60 16.59 -0.27 -6.19
N MET A 61 17.29 0.21 -5.16
CA MET A 61 17.19 -0.29 -3.79
C MET A 61 15.86 0.11 -3.11
N ALA A 62 15.39 1.33 -3.38
CA ALA A 62 14.07 1.78 -2.92
C ALA A 62 12.93 0.92 -3.51
N ASN A 63 13.09 0.41 -4.73
CA ASN A 63 12.12 -0.52 -5.30
C ASN A 63 12.24 -1.95 -4.74
N ALA A 64 13.43 -2.39 -4.32
CA ALA A 64 13.63 -3.75 -3.82
C ALA A 64 12.90 -4.03 -2.50
N HIS A 65 13.01 -3.14 -1.50
CA HIS A 65 12.32 -3.35 -0.22
C HIS A 65 10.79 -3.31 -0.38
N VAL A 66 10.27 -2.46 -1.28
CA VAL A 66 8.84 -2.39 -1.60
C VAL A 66 8.35 -3.72 -2.19
N GLN A 67 9.13 -4.38 -3.05
CA GLN A 67 8.77 -5.71 -3.56
C GLN A 67 8.76 -6.76 -2.45
N SER A 68 9.74 -6.74 -1.55
CA SER A 68 9.75 -7.64 -0.37
C SER A 68 8.52 -7.40 0.52
N ALA A 69 8.15 -6.14 0.75
CA ALA A 69 6.98 -5.78 1.51
C ALA A 69 5.68 -6.21 0.83
N LEU A 70 5.57 -6.07 -0.50
CA LEU A 70 4.42 -6.56 -1.27
C LEU A 70 4.26 -8.08 -1.18
N ASN A 71 5.35 -8.84 -1.19
CA ASN A 71 5.29 -10.30 -0.99
C ASN A 71 4.69 -10.61 0.38
N ARG A 72 5.26 -10.04 1.45
CA ARG A 72 4.77 -10.23 2.83
C ARG A 72 3.33 -9.78 3.00
N PHE A 73 2.94 -8.69 2.33
CA PHE A 73 1.58 -8.15 2.39
C PHE A 73 0.55 -9.18 1.92
N PHE A 74 0.78 -9.84 0.79
CA PHE A 74 -0.17 -10.80 0.24
C PHE A 74 -0.11 -12.19 0.90
N ASP A 75 0.99 -12.52 1.58
CA ASP A 75 1.12 -13.72 2.42
C ASP A 75 0.24 -13.64 3.70
N ALA A 76 -0.19 -12.45 4.11
CA ALA A 76 -1.07 -12.26 5.27
C ALA A 76 -2.42 -12.97 5.09
N SER A 77 -2.91 -13.63 6.14
CA SER A 77 -4.21 -14.29 6.11
C SER A 77 -5.37 -13.34 6.38
N LYS A 78 -5.10 -12.23 7.11
CA LYS A 78 -6.11 -11.25 7.51
C LYS A 78 -5.67 -9.82 7.20
N PHE A 79 -6.63 -9.01 6.79
CA PHE A 79 -6.41 -7.62 6.38
C PHE A 79 -7.17 -6.63 7.26
N ALA A 80 -6.68 -5.41 7.33
CA ALA A 80 -7.45 -4.29 7.89
C ALA A 80 -7.29 -3.02 7.07
N VAL A 81 -8.29 -2.14 7.15
CA VAL A 81 -8.27 -0.82 6.51
C VAL A 81 -8.35 0.25 7.59
N VAL A 82 -7.21 0.88 7.89
CA VAL A 82 -7.14 2.02 8.81
C VAL A 82 -7.51 3.29 8.06
N GLY A 83 -8.51 4.00 8.55
CA GLY A 83 -9.13 5.12 7.85
C GLY A 83 -10.29 4.70 6.94
N ALA A 84 -10.92 3.55 7.22
CA ALA A 84 -12.19 3.17 6.60
C ALA A 84 -13.27 4.23 6.85
N SER A 85 -14.27 4.34 5.98
CA SER A 85 -15.36 5.32 6.14
C SER A 85 -16.68 4.79 5.62
N LYS A 86 -17.79 5.23 6.20
CA LYS A 86 -19.16 5.01 5.66
C LYS A 86 -19.44 5.84 4.41
N ASP A 87 -18.69 6.93 4.21
CA ASP A 87 -18.85 7.79 3.06
C ASP A 87 -18.24 7.14 1.81
N ALA A 88 -19.11 6.70 0.88
CA ALA A 88 -18.74 6.05 -0.37
C ALA A 88 -17.86 6.92 -1.30
N THR A 89 -17.83 8.23 -1.09
CA THR A 89 -16.96 9.13 -1.87
C THR A 89 -15.50 9.03 -1.43
N LYS A 90 -15.24 8.66 -0.17
CA LYS A 90 -13.90 8.58 0.43
C LYS A 90 -13.14 7.34 0.01
N PHE A 91 -11.82 7.47 -0.06
CA PHE A 91 -10.94 6.37 -0.48
C PHE A 91 -10.93 5.20 0.51
N GLY A 92 -11.01 5.45 1.81
CA GLY A 92 -11.10 4.39 2.81
C GLY A 92 -12.29 3.44 2.58
N ASN A 93 -13.44 3.98 2.17
CA ASN A 93 -14.60 3.18 1.78
C ASN A 93 -14.31 2.35 0.51
N LYS A 94 -13.78 2.99 -0.53
CA LYS A 94 -13.44 2.33 -1.81
C LYS A 94 -12.43 1.20 -1.63
N VAL A 95 -11.42 1.40 -0.77
CA VAL A 95 -10.43 0.38 -0.42
C VAL A 95 -11.09 -0.78 0.33
N LEU A 96 -11.96 -0.51 1.30
CA LEU A 96 -12.72 -1.56 1.99
C LEU A 96 -13.55 -2.41 1.03
N LYS A 97 -14.32 -1.76 0.14
CA LYS A 97 -15.12 -2.45 -0.88
C LYS A 97 -14.25 -3.25 -1.85
N TRP A 98 -13.04 -2.79 -2.14
CA TRP A 98 -12.09 -3.55 -2.97
C TRP A 98 -11.75 -4.88 -2.29
N TYR A 99 -11.45 -4.90 -0.99
CA TYR A 99 -11.21 -6.17 -0.28
C TYR A 99 -12.44 -7.09 -0.27
N GLN A 100 -13.62 -6.54 0.01
CA GLN A 100 -14.87 -7.31 -0.01
C GLN A 100 -15.17 -7.93 -1.38
N ALA A 101 -14.96 -7.16 -2.46
CA ALA A 101 -15.19 -7.61 -3.83
C ALA A 101 -14.22 -8.72 -4.29
N HIS A 102 -13.11 -8.92 -3.57
CA HIS A 102 -12.14 -9.97 -3.81
C HIS A 102 -12.14 -11.04 -2.72
N GLU A 103 -13.18 -11.07 -1.87
CA GLU A 103 -13.41 -12.10 -0.85
C GLU A 103 -12.24 -12.27 0.14
N LEU A 104 -11.51 -11.17 0.40
CA LEU A 104 -10.41 -11.14 1.36
C LEU A 104 -10.95 -10.79 2.77
N ASP A 105 -10.51 -11.53 3.79
CA ASP A 105 -10.88 -11.27 5.19
C ASP A 105 -10.35 -9.91 5.62
N VAL A 106 -11.24 -8.92 5.69
CA VAL A 106 -10.91 -7.53 5.97
C VAL A 106 -11.72 -7.00 7.14
N THR A 107 -11.08 -6.27 8.04
CA THR A 107 -11.75 -5.52 9.11
C THR A 107 -11.56 -4.01 8.93
N PRO A 108 -12.63 -3.21 8.87
CA PRO A 108 -12.50 -1.76 8.88
C PRO A 108 -12.04 -1.26 10.27
N ILE A 109 -11.16 -0.26 10.27
CA ILE A 109 -10.74 0.44 11.49
C ILE A 109 -11.12 1.91 11.38
N HIS A 110 -11.99 2.35 12.29
CA HIS A 110 -12.47 3.73 12.39
C HIS A 110 -12.85 4.08 13.85
N PRO A 111 -12.41 5.23 14.39
CA PRO A 111 -12.53 5.55 15.82
C PRO A 111 -13.96 5.73 16.34
N LYS A 112 -14.93 6.01 15.45
CA LYS A 112 -16.31 6.37 15.84
C LYS A 112 -17.40 5.48 15.24
N GLU A 113 -17.08 4.75 14.18
CA GLU A 113 -18.09 4.01 13.45
C GLU A 113 -17.98 2.54 13.87
N ALA A 114 -19.08 1.98 14.36
CA ALA A 114 -19.12 0.59 14.82
C ALA A 114 -19.29 -0.41 13.67
N GLU A 115 -19.76 0.06 12.50
CA GLU A 115 -20.00 -0.79 11.33
C GLU A 115 -19.76 0.02 10.05
N ILE A 116 -19.13 -0.56 9.03
CA ILE A 116 -18.89 0.05 7.72
C ILE A 116 -19.05 -1.01 6.63
N GLU A 117 -19.86 -0.73 5.60
CA GLU A 117 -20.17 -1.68 4.51
C GLU A 117 -20.60 -3.08 5.01
N GLY A 118 -21.40 -3.13 6.09
CA GLY A 118 -21.89 -4.39 6.68
C GLY A 118 -20.86 -5.16 7.50
N LEU A 119 -19.66 -4.61 7.73
CA LEU A 119 -18.61 -5.21 8.55
C LEU A 119 -18.48 -4.47 9.88
N ALA A 120 -18.34 -5.23 10.97
CA ALA A 120 -18.01 -4.68 12.27
C ALA A 120 -16.66 -3.94 12.19
N SER A 121 -16.65 -2.70 12.68
CA SER A 121 -15.49 -1.81 12.66
C SER A 121 -14.87 -1.73 14.05
N GLN A 122 -13.55 -1.68 14.08
CA GLN A 122 -12.77 -1.57 15.31
C GLN A 122 -12.30 -0.13 15.51
N PRO A 123 -12.25 0.39 16.74
CA PRO A 123 -11.89 1.79 16.99
C PRO A 123 -10.41 2.08 16.69
N ASP A 124 -9.55 1.08 16.86
CA ASP A 124 -8.10 1.18 16.67
C ASP A 124 -7.48 -0.20 16.35
N VAL A 125 -6.17 -0.20 16.07
CA VAL A 125 -5.43 -1.42 15.70
C VAL A 125 -5.32 -2.38 16.89
N ALA A 126 -5.23 -1.89 18.13
CA ALA A 126 -5.11 -2.76 19.31
C ALA A 126 -6.38 -3.59 19.50
N ARG A 127 -7.56 -2.96 19.42
CA ARG A 127 -8.86 -3.66 19.51
C ARG A 127 -9.09 -4.61 18.35
N PHE A 128 -8.62 -4.24 17.16
CA PHE A 128 -8.61 -5.16 16.05
C PHE A 128 -7.75 -6.40 16.34
N LEU A 129 -6.55 -6.26 16.91
CA LEU A 129 -5.68 -7.39 17.26
C LEU A 129 -6.31 -8.30 18.30
N ASP A 130 -6.93 -7.73 19.34
CA ASP A 130 -7.67 -8.48 20.37
C ASP A 130 -8.75 -9.38 19.74
N ALA A 131 -9.42 -8.88 18.68
CA ALA A 131 -10.51 -9.57 17.99
C ALA A 131 -10.07 -10.33 16.72
N ALA A 132 -8.78 -10.30 16.35
CA ALA A 132 -8.34 -10.76 15.04
C ALA A 132 -8.44 -12.28 14.87
N GLY A 133 -8.36 -13.05 15.97
CA GLY A 133 -8.35 -14.52 15.93
C GLY A 133 -7.13 -15.11 15.20
N THR A 134 -6.11 -14.31 14.96
CA THR A 134 -4.84 -14.69 14.33
C THR A 134 -3.69 -13.89 14.92
N SER A 135 -2.45 -14.34 14.70
CA SER A 135 -1.27 -13.67 15.19
C SER A 135 -0.93 -12.43 14.37
N ALA A 136 -0.34 -11.42 15.00
CA ALA A 136 -0.06 -10.13 14.36
C ALA A 136 0.87 -10.23 13.13
N ASP A 137 1.75 -11.22 13.08
CA ASP A 137 2.64 -11.51 11.95
C ASP A 137 1.89 -12.06 10.72
N LYS A 138 0.61 -12.40 10.85
CA LYS A 138 -0.29 -12.81 9.76
C LYS A 138 -1.25 -11.71 9.31
N ILE A 139 -1.08 -10.50 9.81
CA ILE A 139 -1.94 -9.35 9.54
C ILE A 139 -1.25 -8.32 8.65
N ALA A 140 -1.95 -7.88 7.61
CA ALA A 140 -1.52 -6.78 6.75
C ALA A 140 -2.53 -5.62 6.77
N ILE A 141 -2.04 -4.38 6.86
CA ILE A 141 -2.89 -3.20 7.05
C ILE A 141 -2.74 -2.23 5.88
N SER A 142 -3.85 -1.88 5.22
CA SER A 142 -3.93 -0.73 4.32
C SER A 142 -4.23 0.55 5.10
N VAL A 143 -3.39 1.57 4.94
CA VAL A 143 -3.53 2.86 5.63
C VAL A 143 -3.98 3.93 4.66
N VAL A 144 -5.09 4.60 4.99
CA VAL A 144 -5.74 5.64 4.17
C VAL A 144 -6.02 6.90 5.01
N THR A 145 -5.24 7.12 6.08
CA THR A 145 -5.36 8.27 6.98
C THR A 145 -4.46 9.43 6.58
N PRO A 146 -4.64 10.65 7.12
CA PRO A 146 -3.66 11.72 6.96
C PRO A 146 -2.27 11.33 7.49
N PRO A 147 -1.17 11.82 6.88
CA PRO A 147 0.19 11.34 7.16
C PRO A 147 0.62 11.35 8.63
N LYS A 148 0.24 12.39 9.39
CA LYS A 148 0.54 12.47 10.83
C LYS A 148 -0.05 11.29 11.61
N ILE A 149 -1.25 10.85 11.26
CA ILE A 149 -1.91 9.69 11.88
C ILE A 149 -1.26 8.41 11.36
N SER A 150 -0.96 8.34 10.06
CA SER A 150 -0.32 7.18 9.44
C SER A 150 1.04 6.86 10.06
N LEU A 151 1.87 7.86 10.37
CA LEU A 151 3.16 7.68 11.02
C LEU A 151 3.00 7.00 12.39
N THR A 152 2.10 7.51 13.23
CA THR A 152 1.83 6.90 14.54
C THR A 152 1.33 5.46 14.41
N VAL A 153 0.39 5.20 13.49
CA VAL A 153 -0.15 3.85 13.27
C VAL A 153 0.94 2.88 12.84
N VAL A 154 1.83 3.28 11.94
CA VAL A 154 2.93 2.43 11.44
C VAL A 154 3.96 2.17 12.53
N GLN A 155 4.34 3.19 13.30
CA GLN A 155 5.30 3.06 14.40
C GLN A 155 4.81 2.07 15.45
N THR A 156 3.64 2.33 16.04
CA THR A 156 3.05 1.45 17.06
C THR A 156 2.77 0.06 16.50
N GLY A 157 2.27 -0.02 15.27
CA GLY A 157 2.00 -1.27 14.58
C GLY A 157 3.21 -2.19 14.44
N LEU A 158 4.35 -1.64 14.04
CA LEU A 158 5.58 -2.41 13.80
C LEU A 158 6.38 -2.67 15.07
N GLN A 159 6.45 -1.69 15.99
CA GLN A 159 7.31 -1.73 17.17
C GLN A 159 6.62 -2.41 18.36
N ASP A 160 5.34 -2.13 18.58
CA ASP A 160 4.64 -2.57 19.79
C ASP A 160 3.70 -3.74 19.51
N GLN A 161 3.13 -3.79 18.31
CA GLN A 161 2.02 -4.70 17.98
C GLN A 161 2.42 -5.88 17.08
N GLY A 162 3.61 -5.86 16.48
CA GLY A 162 4.11 -6.97 15.67
C GLY A 162 3.39 -7.18 14.32
N ILE A 163 2.63 -6.19 13.82
CA ILE A 163 1.87 -6.28 12.57
C ILE A 163 2.78 -6.61 11.39
N SER A 164 2.44 -7.63 10.59
CA SER A 164 3.29 -8.12 9.51
C SER A 164 3.75 -7.02 8.54
N THR A 165 2.80 -6.29 7.95
CA THR A 165 3.10 -5.32 6.89
C THR A 165 2.06 -4.19 6.83
N PHE A 166 2.50 -2.99 6.47
CA PHE A 166 1.66 -1.83 6.19
C PHE A 166 1.76 -1.42 4.72
N TRP A 167 0.62 -1.08 4.12
CA TRP A 167 0.55 -0.48 2.79
C TRP A 167 -0.08 0.90 2.87
N LEU A 168 0.77 1.92 2.72
CA LEU A 168 0.37 3.31 2.68
C LEU A 168 -0.22 3.59 1.30
N GLN A 169 -1.52 3.88 1.27
CA GLN A 169 -2.15 4.29 0.03
C GLN A 169 -1.77 5.74 -0.30
N PRO A 170 -1.70 6.13 -1.59
CA PRO A 170 -1.15 7.42 -2.01
C PRO A 170 -1.72 8.62 -1.25
N GLY A 171 -0.87 9.35 -0.54
CA GLY A 171 -1.25 10.50 0.27
C GLY A 171 -1.54 10.18 1.75
N ALA A 172 -1.36 8.93 2.17
CA ALA A 172 -1.20 8.55 3.58
C ALA A 172 0.26 8.66 4.04
N GLU A 173 1.19 8.87 3.12
CA GLU A 173 2.59 9.13 3.39
C GLU A 173 2.96 10.61 3.20
N ASP A 174 3.98 11.05 3.93
CA ASP A 174 4.67 12.32 3.71
C ASP A 174 6.20 12.12 3.84
N ALA A 175 6.95 13.21 3.66
CA ALA A 175 8.40 13.17 3.72
C ALA A 175 8.93 12.76 5.10
N GLU A 176 8.20 13.04 6.19
CA GLU A 176 8.61 12.66 7.54
C GLU A 176 8.49 11.15 7.73
N LEU A 177 7.35 10.58 7.34
CA LEU A 177 7.11 9.14 7.41
C LEU A 177 8.14 8.38 6.57
N VAL A 178 8.35 8.80 5.32
CA VAL A 178 9.32 8.14 4.43
C VAL A 178 10.73 8.20 5.01
N LYS A 179 11.16 9.36 5.52
CA LYS A 179 12.47 9.48 6.20
C LYS A 179 12.57 8.58 7.42
N TRP A 180 11.50 8.48 8.21
CA TRP A 180 11.46 7.60 9.37
C TRP A 180 11.66 6.14 8.95
N VAL A 181 10.95 5.66 7.91
CA VAL A 181 11.09 4.29 7.38
C VAL A 181 12.52 4.05 6.88
N GLN A 182 13.08 4.99 6.10
CA GLN A 182 14.44 4.87 5.55
C GLN A 182 15.53 4.82 6.62
N ALA A 183 15.28 5.41 7.80
CA ALA A 183 16.18 5.35 8.94
C ALA A 183 16.11 4.02 9.73
N GLN A 184 15.15 3.14 9.42
CA GLN A 184 15.00 1.85 10.10
C GLN A 184 15.90 0.77 9.49
N PRO A 185 16.20 -0.33 10.22
CA PRO A 185 16.87 -1.50 9.62
C PRO A 185 16.03 -2.12 8.48
N ALA A 186 16.70 -2.87 7.61
CA ALA A 186 16.07 -3.52 6.44
C ALA A 186 14.84 -4.38 6.83
N SER A 187 14.90 -5.07 7.97
CA SER A 187 13.80 -5.88 8.50
C SER A 187 12.50 -5.11 8.70
N ILE A 188 12.58 -3.80 8.97
CA ILE A 188 11.42 -2.91 9.12
C ILE A 188 11.06 -2.26 7.79
N GLN A 189 12.04 -1.84 6.99
CA GLN A 189 11.80 -1.26 5.66
C GLN A 189 11.00 -2.22 4.77
N GLU A 190 11.34 -3.51 4.80
CA GLU A 190 10.64 -4.58 4.06
C GLU A 190 9.24 -4.92 4.61
N ARG A 191 8.70 -4.11 5.54
CA ARG A 191 7.34 -4.26 6.10
C ARG A 191 6.47 -3.03 5.81
N VAL A 192 6.96 -2.06 5.04
CA VAL A 192 6.20 -0.85 4.70
C VAL A 192 6.23 -0.61 3.19
N ILE A 193 5.05 -0.55 2.58
CA ILE A 193 4.85 -0.21 1.17
C ILE A 193 4.45 1.26 1.10
N TYR A 194 5.25 2.09 0.43
CA TYR A 194 4.99 3.52 0.21
C TYR A 194 5.54 3.95 -1.15
N GLY A 195 5.13 5.13 -1.65
CA GLY A 195 5.68 5.72 -2.88
C GLY A 195 5.46 4.91 -4.16
N GLY A 196 4.57 3.91 -4.10
CA GLY A 196 4.43 2.87 -5.13
C GLY A 196 2.97 2.62 -5.52
N PRO A 197 2.59 1.33 -5.72
CA PRO A 197 1.28 0.98 -6.26
C PRO A 197 0.14 1.34 -5.31
N CYS A 198 -1.03 1.67 -5.88
CA CYS A 198 -2.26 1.82 -5.12
C CYS A 198 -3.11 0.56 -5.28
N ILE A 199 -3.73 0.10 -4.20
CA ILE A 199 -4.43 -1.18 -4.18
C ILE A 199 -5.62 -1.19 -5.15
N LEU A 200 -6.28 -0.04 -5.33
CA LEU A 200 -7.39 0.13 -6.27
C LEU A 200 -6.98 0.06 -7.75
N VAL A 201 -5.69 0.20 -8.05
CA VAL A 201 -5.17 0.21 -9.43
C VAL A 201 -4.37 -1.05 -9.73
N SER A 202 -3.42 -1.38 -8.87
CA SER A 202 -2.48 -2.48 -9.09
C SER A 202 -2.73 -3.67 -8.16
N GLY A 203 -3.56 -3.52 -7.12
CA GLY A 203 -3.77 -4.55 -6.10
C GLY A 203 -4.23 -5.88 -6.67
N ARG A 204 -5.12 -5.87 -7.68
CA ARG A 204 -5.63 -7.11 -8.29
C ARG A 204 -4.53 -7.89 -9.00
N GLN A 205 -3.73 -7.21 -9.85
CA GLN A 205 -2.63 -7.85 -10.55
C GLN A 205 -1.58 -8.34 -9.56
N LEU A 206 -1.18 -7.50 -8.61
CA LEU A 206 -0.16 -7.83 -7.63
C LEU A 206 -0.58 -9.01 -6.73
N ALA A 207 -1.86 -9.09 -6.37
CA ALA A 207 -2.39 -10.21 -5.60
C ALA A 207 -2.43 -11.51 -6.43
N ALA A 208 -2.87 -11.43 -7.69
CA ALA A 208 -2.90 -12.58 -8.60
C ALA A 208 -1.48 -13.13 -8.89
N ASP A 209 -0.49 -12.24 -9.07
CA ASP A 209 0.93 -12.61 -9.26
C ASP A 209 1.50 -13.38 -8.06
N LYS A 210 0.84 -13.30 -6.89
CA LYS A 210 1.20 -14.01 -5.66
C LYS A 210 0.27 -15.17 -5.34
N GLY A 211 -0.66 -15.51 -6.23
CA GLY A 211 -1.64 -16.58 -6.02
C GLY A 211 -2.63 -16.29 -4.89
N LYS A 212 -2.79 -15.02 -4.51
CA LYS A 212 -3.77 -14.60 -3.50
C LYS A 212 -5.18 -14.50 -4.08
N LEU A 213 -5.28 -14.19 -5.38
CA LEU A 213 -6.49 -14.05 -6.19
C LEU A 213 -6.37 -14.84 -7.50
#